data_AF-A0A2V8F1M4-F1
#
_entry.id   AF-A0A2V8F1M4-F1
#
_cell.length_a   1.000
_cell.length_b   1.000
_cell.length_c   1.000
_cell.angle_alpha   90.00
_cell.angle_beta   90.00
_cell.angle_gamma   90.00
#
_symmetry.space_group_name_H-M   'P 1'
#
loop_
_entity.id
_entity.type
_entity.pdbx_description
1 polymer ?
#
loop_
_entity_poly.entity_id
_entity_poly.type
_entity_poly.pdbx_seq_one_letter_code
_entity_poly.pdbx_strand_id
1 'polypeptide(L)'
;MLRLHEHDRLPDRAAADDRLVSRAPRGTGVKICFFNRSYWPDQAATGQLLTELAEDLVHQYGNDVTVVAGRALHAAADARGRRLGPVAREQHHGVAIRRANGTRLRPRRFAARAANYVSYAAAATVASFDIGRPDVVVSLTDPPIVGLTALWAARRAGARFVFVCEDIFPEVASLIEDFQSPAVNASLDRVNRYLLRHADAIVALGDRMRRRLVEEKGADPARVHMIHNWADCEAIAPGPKDNAFTRAHGLGDRFVVMHSGNVGLSQNLDVLIAAADRLRGKDRLTIAIVGDGAKREALERACLERRLENVRFFPYQPKALLHDSFAAADAFVVSLKAGLEGFIVPSKLYGILAAGRAYVAAADPSCEAAAIAHKERCGIVAAPGDPEALARAIAALYDDPDETRAMGERARRVRTAIKRAFDVLLAGAGLLASAPLWVAIAAAIKIEDGGHVFFPQERVGLGGRVFTALKFRSMVVDAEAQSGPVQAGEDDPRITRIGRVLRGTAMDELPQLWNIFVGDMSFVGPRPLRPGEVEARGDGRFVRLDEIPGYEARHSVRPGLTGITQVYAARDIDRARKFRLDRLYLKRAGFWFDLRLILMSFWITARGGWERRDRV
;
A
#
# COMPACT_ATOMS: atom_id res chain seq x y z
N MET A 1 -24.40 21.72 -36.82
CA MET A 1 -23.22 22.50 -37.28
C MET A 1 -22.42 22.86 -36.03
N LEU A 2 -21.48 21.97 -35.67
CA LEU A 2 -20.71 22.00 -34.42
C LEU A 2 -19.57 23.03 -34.53
N ARG A 3 -19.44 23.92 -33.53
CA ARG A 3 -18.16 24.57 -33.18
C ARG A 3 -17.84 24.18 -31.74
N LEU A 4 -16.85 23.30 -31.59
CA LEU A 4 -16.18 22.99 -30.33
C LEU A 4 -15.12 24.06 -30.11
N HIS A 5 -15.20 24.76 -28.97
CA HIS A 5 -14.14 25.65 -28.50
C HIS A 5 -13.13 24.84 -27.68
N GLU A 6 -11.88 24.89 -28.11
CA GLU A 6 -10.69 24.52 -27.35
C GLU A 6 -10.54 25.43 -26.13
N HIS A 7 -10.44 24.87 -24.92
CA HIS A 7 -9.63 25.37 -23.80
C HIS A 7 -9.76 24.41 -22.61
N ASP A 8 -8.71 23.58 -22.37
CA ASP A 8 -8.20 23.22 -21.04
C ASP A 8 -7.04 22.21 -21.19
N ARG A 9 -5.83 22.73 -21.38
CA ARG A 9 -4.59 21.98 -21.12
C ARG A 9 -4.07 22.43 -19.76
N LEU A 10 -4.34 21.63 -18.72
CA LEU A 10 -3.64 21.73 -17.44
C LEU A 10 -2.14 21.42 -17.66
N PRO A 11 -1.20 22.18 -17.09
CA PRO A 11 0.22 21.97 -17.31
C PRO A 11 0.70 20.64 -16.70
N ASP A 12 1.61 20.00 -17.42
CA ASP A 12 2.22 18.69 -17.18
C ASP A 12 2.90 18.62 -15.80
N ARG A 13 2.26 17.92 -14.85
CA ARG A 13 2.66 17.84 -13.42
C ARG A 13 3.79 16.86 -13.14
N ALA A 14 4.14 15.98 -14.07
CA ALA A 14 5.18 14.97 -13.85
C ALA A 14 6.58 15.59 -13.61
N ALA A 15 6.85 16.77 -14.16
CA ALA A 15 8.12 17.47 -14.01
C ALA A 15 8.27 18.25 -12.67
N ALA A 16 7.20 18.41 -11.89
CA ALA A 16 7.19 19.17 -10.64
C ALA A 16 7.53 18.30 -9.42
N ASP A 17 7.09 17.03 -9.40
CA ASP A 17 7.39 16.09 -8.31
C ASP A 17 8.89 15.70 -8.27
N ASP A 18 9.55 15.64 -9.44
CA ASP A 18 10.96 15.23 -9.55
C ASP A 18 11.94 16.26 -8.96
N ARG A 19 11.53 17.54 -8.85
CA ARG A 19 12.37 18.61 -8.30
C ARG A 19 12.38 18.66 -6.77
N LEU A 20 11.44 18.01 -6.10
CA LEU A 20 11.34 18.00 -4.63
C LEU A 20 12.16 16.86 -3.99
N VAL A 21 12.38 15.76 -4.72
CA VAL A 21 13.16 14.59 -4.22
C VAL A 21 14.67 14.82 -4.34
N SER A 22 15.13 15.70 -5.23
CA SER A 22 16.55 15.82 -5.61
C SER A 22 17.39 16.77 -4.75
N ARG A 23 16.90 17.23 -3.58
CA ARG A 23 17.61 18.22 -2.73
C ARG A 23 18.02 17.74 -1.34
N ALA A 24 17.83 16.46 -0.99
CA ALA A 24 18.37 15.93 0.26
C ALA A 24 19.91 15.84 0.18
N PRO A 25 20.66 16.55 1.04
CA PRO A 25 22.12 16.43 1.07
C PRO A 25 22.51 15.00 1.42
N ARG A 26 23.25 14.33 0.53
CA ARG A 26 23.89 13.05 0.87
C ARG A 26 24.98 13.33 1.90
N GLY A 27 24.71 13.08 3.17
CA GLY A 27 25.72 13.18 4.23
C GLY A 27 25.21 13.23 5.67
N THR A 28 23.98 13.65 5.93
CA THR A 28 23.38 13.71 7.28
C THR A 28 21.87 13.48 7.18
N GLY A 29 21.30 12.58 7.99
CA GLY A 29 19.86 12.34 8.04
C GLY A 29 19.08 13.63 8.35
N VAL A 30 17.84 13.72 7.85
CA VAL A 30 16.96 14.87 8.07
C VAL A 30 16.41 14.83 9.49
N LYS A 31 16.32 15.98 10.16
CA LYS A 31 15.67 16.11 11.47
C LYS A 31 14.18 16.40 11.29
N ILE A 32 13.34 15.47 11.73
CA ILE A 32 11.89 15.54 11.50
C ILE A 32 11.18 15.56 12.86
N CYS A 33 10.27 16.51 13.05
CA CYS A 33 9.43 16.57 14.25
C CYS A 33 7.95 16.44 13.90
N PHE A 34 7.29 15.39 14.40
CA PHE A 34 5.87 15.15 14.22
C PHE A 34 5.05 15.69 15.41
N PHE A 35 3.89 16.26 15.12
CA PHE A 35 2.86 16.63 16.08
C PHE A 35 1.60 15.83 15.80
N ASN A 36 1.24 14.95 16.73
CA ASN A 36 -0.02 14.22 16.70
C ASN A 36 -0.36 13.72 18.10
N ARG A 37 -1.63 13.81 18.51
CA ARG A 37 -2.03 13.39 19.85
C ARG A 37 -1.90 11.89 20.07
N SER A 38 -2.19 11.08 19.04
CA SER A 38 -2.05 9.62 19.08
C SER A 38 -0.69 9.18 18.53
N TYR A 39 0.02 8.35 19.27
CA TYR A 39 1.28 7.71 18.89
C TYR A 39 1.46 6.45 19.75
N TRP A 40 2.42 5.59 19.43
CA TRP A 40 2.80 4.43 20.26
C TRP A 40 2.69 4.73 21.76
N PRO A 41 2.17 3.85 22.64
CA PRO A 41 1.59 2.53 22.35
C PRO A 41 0.08 2.55 22.01
N ASP A 42 -0.45 3.66 21.48
CA ASP A 42 -1.86 3.73 21.11
C ASP A 42 -2.22 2.72 20.00
N GLN A 43 -3.38 2.10 20.10
CA GLN A 43 -3.86 1.08 19.15
C GLN A 43 -4.77 1.66 18.06
N ALA A 44 -5.07 2.96 18.12
CA ALA A 44 -5.76 3.63 17.03
C ALA A 44 -4.91 3.64 15.73
N ALA A 45 -5.58 3.58 14.58
CA ALA A 45 -4.91 3.48 13.27
C ALA A 45 -3.92 4.63 13.02
N THR A 46 -4.29 5.88 13.31
CA THR A 46 -3.41 7.04 13.14
C THR A 46 -2.14 6.93 13.99
N GLY A 47 -2.26 6.43 15.23
CA GLY A 47 -1.11 6.20 16.11
C GLY A 47 -0.19 5.09 15.59
N GLN A 48 -0.77 4.00 15.07
CA GLN A 48 -0.02 2.89 14.49
C GLN A 48 0.73 3.29 13.21
N LEU A 49 0.04 3.95 12.27
CA LEU A 49 0.64 4.45 11.04
C LEU A 49 1.78 5.43 11.34
N LEU A 50 1.56 6.40 12.22
CA LEU A 50 2.63 7.34 12.58
C LEU A 50 3.83 6.64 13.24
N THR A 51 3.59 5.59 14.03
CA THR A 51 4.65 4.78 14.65
C THR A 51 5.48 4.07 13.57
N GLU A 52 4.82 3.40 12.61
CA GLU A 52 5.50 2.75 11.49
C GLU A 52 6.31 3.74 10.65
N LEU A 53 5.72 4.88 10.30
CA LEU A 53 6.40 5.92 9.54
C LEU A 53 7.64 6.44 10.26
N ALA A 54 7.51 6.76 11.56
CA ALA A 54 8.60 7.31 12.35
C ALA A 54 9.76 6.31 12.50
N GLU A 55 9.45 5.04 12.79
CA GLU A 55 10.45 3.97 12.89
C GLU A 55 11.15 3.70 11.55
N ASP A 56 10.41 3.68 10.44
CA ASP A 56 11.00 3.49 9.11
C ASP A 56 11.89 4.67 8.71
N LEU A 57 11.48 5.91 9.01
CA LEU A 57 12.30 7.10 8.78
C LEU A 57 13.63 7.04 9.53
N VAL A 58 13.65 6.49 10.75
CA VAL A 58 14.88 6.27 11.51
C VAL A 58 15.69 5.10 10.93
N HIS A 59 15.09 3.93 10.83
CA HIS A 59 15.81 2.69 10.55
C HIS A 59 16.19 2.51 9.07
N GLN A 60 15.32 2.90 8.14
CA GLN A 60 15.54 2.71 6.71
C GLN A 60 16.23 3.91 6.07
N TYR A 61 16.00 5.12 6.60
CA TYR A 61 16.48 6.37 6.00
C TYR A 61 17.49 7.14 6.86
N GLY A 62 17.76 6.70 8.09
CA GLY A 62 18.77 7.31 8.96
C GLY A 62 18.40 8.71 9.46
N ASN A 63 17.11 9.07 9.46
CA ASN A 63 16.64 10.36 9.93
C ASN A 63 16.62 10.44 11.47
N ASP A 64 16.72 11.65 12.01
CA ASP A 64 16.51 11.93 13.43
C ASP A 64 15.05 12.34 13.63
N VAL A 65 14.26 11.50 14.29
CA VAL A 65 12.82 11.68 14.41
C VAL A 65 12.42 11.96 15.86
N THR A 66 11.71 13.06 16.05
CA THR A 66 11.04 13.41 17.29
C THR A 66 9.52 13.41 17.10
N VAL A 67 8.76 12.91 18.07
CA VAL A 67 7.28 12.94 18.05
C VAL A 67 6.76 13.62 19.32
N VAL A 68 6.03 14.71 19.14
CA VAL A 68 5.27 15.38 20.21
C VAL A 68 3.88 14.74 20.27
N ALA A 69 3.67 13.87 21.25
CA ALA A 69 2.49 13.03 21.36
C ALA A 69 1.75 13.22 22.67
N GLY A 70 0.45 12.89 22.67
CA GLY A 70 -0.30 12.73 23.90
C GLY A 70 0.07 11.42 24.60
N ARG A 71 -0.52 11.20 25.76
CA ARG A 71 -0.51 9.87 26.39
C ARG A 71 -1.47 8.94 25.64
N ALA A 72 -1.13 7.65 25.51
CA ALA A 72 -1.96 6.68 24.76
C ALA A 72 -3.42 6.66 25.23
N LEU A 73 -4.36 6.57 24.27
CA LEU A 73 -5.80 6.61 24.53
C LEU A 73 -6.43 5.20 24.60
N HIS A 74 -5.94 4.24 23.80
CA HIS A 74 -6.54 2.90 23.64
C HIS A 74 -5.61 1.74 24.06
N ALA A 75 -4.61 1.99 24.90
CA ALA A 75 -3.73 0.94 25.41
C ALA A 75 -4.32 0.28 26.67
N ALA A 76 -4.34 -1.06 26.70
CA ALA A 76 -4.66 -1.82 27.91
C ALA A 76 -3.62 -1.48 29.00
N ALA A 77 -4.08 -0.84 30.07
CA ALA A 77 -3.28 -0.43 31.23
C ALA A 77 -2.07 0.46 30.91
N ASP A 78 -2.27 1.78 30.93
CA ASP A 78 -1.19 2.75 31.18
C ASP A 78 -0.72 2.60 32.65
N ALA A 79 -0.03 1.49 32.95
CA ALA A 79 0.47 1.12 34.28
C ALA A 79 1.76 1.85 34.67
N ARG A 80 2.21 2.83 33.87
CA ARG A 80 3.39 3.64 34.19
C ARG A 80 2.91 4.90 34.91
N GLY A 81 3.30 5.02 36.18
CA GLY A 81 2.80 6.00 37.15
C GLY A 81 2.81 7.47 36.70
N ARG A 82 2.09 8.31 37.48
CA ARG A 82 2.02 9.77 37.32
C ARG A 82 3.43 10.37 37.16
N ARG A 83 3.85 10.69 35.94
CA ARG A 83 5.00 11.58 35.72
C ARG A 83 4.52 13.02 35.96
N LEU A 84 5.06 13.65 37.00
CA LEU A 84 4.75 15.00 37.41
C LEU A 84 5.39 15.99 36.43
N GLY A 85 4.60 16.57 35.52
CA GLY A 85 5.04 17.62 34.59
C GLY A 85 4.16 17.71 33.33
N PRO A 86 4.13 18.87 32.65
CA PRO A 86 3.38 19.03 31.40
C PRO A 86 3.97 18.23 30.23
N VAL A 87 5.24 17.85 30.32
CA VAL A 87 5.95 17.11 29.28
C VAL A 87 6.81 16.00 29.91
N ALA A 88 6.72 14.78 29.38
CA ALA A 88 7.65 13.70 29.70
C ALA A 88 8.47 13.30 28.46
N ARG A 89 9.73 12.92 28.67
CA ARG A 89 10.62 12.42 27.62
C ARG A 89 10.60 10.89 27.62
N GLU A 90 10.42 10.31 26.45
CA GLU A 90 10.44 8.87 26.20
C GLU A 90 11.25 8.59 24.92
N GLN A 91 11.63 7.33 24.71
CA GLN A 91 12.25 6.88 23.47
C GLN A 91 11.66 5.52 23.10
N HIS A 92 11.42 5.30 21.82
CA HIS A 92 10.93 4.03 21.29
C HIS A 92 11.58 3.76 19.94
N HIS A 93 12.29 2.63 19.82
CA HIS A 93 12.94 2.19 18.57
C HIS A 93 13.71 3.31 17.84
N GLY A 94 14.54 4.06 18.57
CA GLY A 94 15.33 5.16 18.01
C GLY A 94 14.56 6.48 17.79
N VAL A 95 13.24 6.50 17.94
CA VAL A 95 12.41 7.71 17.88
C VAL A 95 12.34 8.39 19.25
N ALA A 96 12.66 9.68 19.30
CA ALA A 96 12.51 10.49 20.52
C ALA A 96 11.04 10.93 20.69
N ILE A 97 10.47 10.76 21.88
CA ILE A 97 9.06 11.09 22.14
C ILE A 97 8.99 12.18 23.22
N ARG A 98 8.18 13.20 22.98
CA ARG A 98 7.79 14.22 23.95
C ARG A 98 6.30 14.08 24.27
N ARG A 99 6.01 13.46 25.42
CA ARG A 99 4.65 13.25 25.91
C ARG A 99 4.06 14.52 26.50
N ALA A 100 3.23 15.21 25.74
CA ALA A 100 2.42 16.32 26.19
C ALA A 100 1.25 15.82 27.06
N ASN A 101 1.33 16.07 28.36
CA ASN A 101 0.36 15.62 29.36
C ASN A 101 -0.86 16.55 29.41
N GLY A 102 -1.79 16.36 28.45
CA GLY A 102 -3.12 16.96 28.49
C GLY A 102 -4.06 16.30 29.50
N THR A 103 -5.22 16.92 29.71
CA THR A 103 -6.30 16.34 30.53
C THR A 103 -6.90 15.07 29.87
N ARG A 104 -7.47 14.19 30.70
CA ARG A 104 -8.11 12.92 30.29
C ARG A 104 -9.54 12.82 30.82
N LEU A 105 -10.31 13.90 30.67
CA LEU A 105 -11.72 13.91 31.05
C LEU A 105 -12.49 12.94 30.15
N ARG A 106 -13.45 12.19 30.73
CA ARG A 106 -14.28 11.26 29.96
C ARG A 106 -15.03 12.04 28.87
N PRO A 107 -14.86 11.72 27.58
CA PRO A 107 -15.31 12.57 26.46
C PRO A 107 -16.82 12.50 26.18
N ARG A 108 -17.66 12.20 27.18
CA ARG A 108 -19.13 12.10 27.04
C ARG A 108 -19.79 13.44 26.71
N ARG A 109 -19.14 14.57 27.03
CA ARG A 109 -19.63 15.93 26.77
C ARG A 109 -18.63 16.71 25.92
N PHE A 110 -19.12 17.58 25.03
CA PHE A 110 -18.29 18.43 24.17
C PHE A 110 -17.25 19.23 24.96
N ALA A 111 -17.64 19.87 26.07
CA ALA A 111 -16.71 20.65 26.91
C ALA A 111 -15.53 19.82 27.43
N ALA A 112 -15.75 18.54 27.76
CA ALA A 112 -14.66 17.64 28.18
C ALA A 112 -13.72 17.31 27.01
N ARG A 113 -14.24 17.11 25.80
CA ARG A 113 -13.42 16.93 24.58
C ARG A 113 -12.59 18.18 24.27
N ALA A 114 -13.22 19.35 24.29
CA ALA A 114 -12.56 20.62 24.08
C ALA A 114 -11.45 20.87 25.11
N ALA A 115 -11.72 20.61 26.40
CA ALA A 115 -10.71 20.70 27.46
C ALA A 115 -9.52 19.76 27.22
N ASN A 116 -9.78 18.51 26.82
CA ASN A 116 -8.73 17.55 26.48
C ASN A 116 -7.86 18.05 25.30
N TYR A 117 -8.48 18.58 24.24
CA TYR A 117 -7.75 19.10 23.08
C TYR A 117 -6.94 20.35 23.39
N VAL A 118 -7.53 21.32 24.09
CA VAL A 118 -6.87 22.59 24.45
C VAL A 118 -5.71 22.34 25.42
N SER A 119 -5.91 21.52 26.45
CA SER A 119 -4.85 21.17 27.39
C SER A 119 -3.71 20.38 26.75
N TYR A 120 -4.02 19.47 25.81
CA TYR A 120 -2.99 18.81 25.01
C TYR A 120 -2.23 19.81 24.14
N ALA A 121 -2.90 20.70 23.42
CA ALA A 121 -2.25 21.71 22.58
C ALA A 121 -1.33 22.63 23.41
N ALA A 122 -1.76 23.04 24.60
CA ALA A 122 -0.93 23.82 25.53
C ALA A 122 0.32 23.04 25.97
N ALA A 123 0.17 21.78 26.38
CA ALA A 123 1.29 20.93 26.75
C ALA A 123 2.23 20.63 25.57
N ALA A 124 1.69 20.48 24.35
CA ALA A 124 2.47 20.30 23.12
C ALA A 124 3.27 21.56 22.76
N THR A 125 2.72 22.75 23.00
CA THR A 125 3.45 24.01 22.85
C THR A 125 4.64 24.06 23.81
N VAL A 126 4.45 23.68 25.07
CA VAL A 126 5.55 23.55 26.04
C VAL A 126 6.59 22.52 25.57
N ALA A 127 6.13 21.35 25.10
CA ALA A 127 7.01 20.29 24.60
C ALA A 127 7.86 20.75 23.41
N SER A 128 7.31 21.60 22.56
CA SER A 128 7.99 22.06 21.36
C SER A 128 9.19 22.97 21.63
N PHE A 129 9.41 23.46 22.85
CA PHE A 129 10.68 24.13 23.21
C PHE A 129 11.87 23.15 23.30
N ASP A 130 11.59 21.85 23.43
CA ASP A 130 12.57 20.80 23.70
C ASP A 130 12.79 19.81 22.52
N ILE A 131 12.35 20.21 21.32
CA ILE A 131 12.48 19.41 20.08
C ILE A 131 13.75 19.75 19.28
N GLY A 132 14.61 20.62 19.79
CA GLY A 132 15.79 21.11 19.08
C GLY A 132 15.45 22.01 17.88
N ARG A 133 16.22 21.87 16.79
CA ARG A 133 16.03 22.57 15.51
C ARG A 133 15.79 21.52 14.40
N PRO A 134 14.53 21.08 14.22
CA PRO A 134 14.19 20.20 13.12
C PRO A 134 14.33 20.92 11.77
N ASP A 135 14.59 20.18 10.71
CA ASP A 135 14.55 20.67 9.32
C ASP A 135 13.11 20.70 8.80
N VAL A 136 12.30 19.74 9.26
CA VAL A 136 10.88 19.58 8.89
C VAL A 136 10.03 19.36 10.13
N VAL A 137 8.92 20.10 10.22
CA VAL A 137 7.87 19.88 11.22
C VAL A 137 6.61 19.43 10.51
N VAL A 138 6.06 18.30 10.94
CA VAL A 138 4.88 17.66 10.36
C VAL A 138 3.75 17.69 11.39
N SER A 139 2.56 18.14 11.01
CA SER A 139 1.36 18.01 11.85
C SER A 139 0.35 17.10 11.18
N LEU A 140 -0.22 16.20 11.97
CA LEU A 140 -1.44 15.48 11.61
C LEU A 140 -2.64 16.23 12.20
N THR A 141 -3.85 15.97 11.69
CA THR A 141 -5.08 16.70 12.09
C THR A 141 -5.72 16.24 13.41
N ASP A 142 -5.04 15.45 14.26
CA ASP A 142 -5.55 15.05 15.59
C ASP A 142 -4.77 15.70 16.76
N PRO A 143 -5.37 16.66 17.50
CA PRO A 143 -6.59 17.41 17.19
C PRO A 143 -6.36 18.50 16.13
N PRO A 144 -7.41 19.05 15.49
CA PRO A 144 -7.26 20.02 14.41
C PRO A 144 -6.48 21.28 14.78
N ILE A 145 -6.50 21.66 16.07
CA ILE A 145 -5.78 22.82 16.59
C ILE A 145 -4.27 22.60 16.79
N VAL A 146 -3.79 21.34 16.81
CA VAL A 146 -2.36 21.06 17.05
C VAL A 146 -1.48 21.57 15.91
N GLY A 147 -2.05 21.69 14.70
CA GLY A 147 -1.36 22.29 13.56
C GLY A 147 -0.87 23.70 13.83
N LEU A 148 -1.57 24.49 14.66
CA LEU A 148 -1.12 25.83 15.05
C LEU A 148 0.15 25.77 15.90
N THR A 149 0.20 24.83 16.85
CA THR A 149 1.39 24.56 17.66
C THR A 149 2.56 24.09 16.80
N ALA A 150 2.30 23.18 15.85
CA ALA A 150 3.32 22.67 14.95
C ALA A 150 3.86 23.76 14.01
N LEU A 151 2.99 24.59 13.42
CA LEU A 151 3.40 25.73 12.60
C LEU A 151 4.20 26.76 13.40
N TRP A 152 3.82 27.02 14.65
CA TRP A 152 4.60 27.88 15.54
C TRP A 152 5.99 27.30 15.81
N ALA A 153 6.07 26.00 16.11
CA ALA A 153 7.34 25.30 16.31
C ALA A 153 8.22 25.32 15.06
N ALA A 154 7.63 25.14 13.87
CA ALA A 154 8.33 25.21 12.58
C ALA A 154 8.97 26.57 12.37
N ARG A 155 8.19 27.65 12.55
CA ARG A 155 8.69 29.04 12.42
C ARG A 155 9.80 29.36 13.40
N ARG A 156 9.66 28.92 14.66
CA ARG A 156 10.68 29.11 15.69
C ARG A 156 11.99 28.38 15.35
N ALA A 157 11.89 27.20 14.73
CA ALA A 157 13.03 26.41 14.33
C ALA A 157 13.66 26.84 13.00
N GLY A 158 12.93 27.60 12.15
CA GLY A 158 13.31 27.85 10.75
C GLY A 158 13.07 26.64 9.85
N ALA A 159 12.17 25.74 10.25
CA ALA A 159 11.86 24.47 9.58
C ALA A 159 10.76 24.63 8.52
N ARG A 160 10.70 23.67 7.59
CA ARG A 160 9.56 23.53 6.67
C ARG A 160 8.35 22.94 7.41
N PHE A 161 7.16 23.45 7.12
CA PHE A 161 5.91 22.97 7.71
C PHE A 161 5.13 22.09 6.72
N VAL A 162 4.91 20.83 7.11
CA VAL A 162 4.10 19.87 6.36
C VAL A 162 2.80 19.60 7.12
N PHE A 163 1.67 19.72 6.42
CA PHE A 163 0.35 19.50 7.01
C PHE A 163 -0.31 18.25 6.42
N VAL A 164 -0.41 17.19 7.23
CA VAL A 164 -1.03 15.92 6.84
C VAL A 164 -2.49 15.93 7.24
N CYS A 165 -3.38 15.97 6.24
CA CYS A 165 -4.82 15.99 6.44
C CYS A 165 -5.33 14.55 6.59
N GLU A 166 -5.51 14.07 7.82
CA GLU A 166 -6.21 12.81 8.08
C GLU A 166 -7.73 12.99 7.97
N ASP A 167 -8.21 14.15 8.45
CA ASP A 167 -9.60 14.55 8.49
C ASP A 167 -9.74 16.04 8.11
N ILE A 168 -10.80 16.40 7.39
CA ILE A 168 -11.09 17.80 7.02
C ILE A 168 -12.14 18.40 7.97
N PHE A 169 -11.75 19.41 8.73
CA PHE A 169 -12.62 20.13 9.67
C PHE A 169 -13.17 21.43 9.07
N PRO A 170 -14.37 21.88 9.51
CA PRO A 170 -15.23 21.33 10.58
C PRO A 170 -16.23 20.25 10.12
N GLU A 171 -16.27 19.87 8.84
CA GLU A 171 -17.32 19.04 8.26
C GLU A 171 -17.40 17.64 8.89
N VAL A 172 -16.24 17.07 9.25
CA VAL A 172 -16.20 15.82 10.03
C VAL A 172 -16.92 15.98 11.37
N ALA A 173 -16.70 17.08 12.10
CA ALA A 173 -17.34 17.31 13.39
C ALA A 173 -18.84 17.57 13.23
N SER A 174 -19.25 18.33 12.23
CA SER A 174 -20.67 18.66 12.01
C SER A 174 -21.51 17.44 11.60
N LEU A 175 -20.92 16.44 10.97
CA LEU A 175 -21.65 15.23 10.53
C LEU A 175 -21.66 14.10 11.58
N ILE A 176 -20.81 14.19 12.60
CA ILE A 176 -20.56 13.12 13.57
C ILE A 176 -21.01 13.50 14.98
N GLU A 177 -20.91 14.76 15.40
CA GLU A 177 -21.22 15.14 16.79
C GLU A 177 -22.62 15.74 16.97
N ASP A 178 -23.25 15.41 18.11
CA ASP A 178 -24.55 15.98 18.53
C ASP A 178 -24.50 17.49 18.83
N PHE A 179 -23.30 18.08 18.88
CA PHE A 179 -23.10 19.49 19.17
C PHE A 179 -22.75 20.27 17.91
N GLN A 180 -23.67 21.12 17.48
CA GLN A 180 -23.50 22.02 16.34
C GLN A 180 -23.41 23.46 16.83
N SER A 181 -22.21 24.04 16.81
CA SER A 181 -22.03 25.47 17.06
C SER A 181 -21.47 26.15 15.81
N PRO A 182 -22.25 27.05 15.17
CA PRO A 182 -21.78 27.80 14.00
C PRO A 182 -20.48 28.56 14.27
N ALA A 183 -20.33 29.12 15.48
CA ALA A 183 -19.13 29.87 15.88
C ALA A 183 -17.89 28.97 16.02
N VAL A 184 -18.03 27.78 16.62
CA VAL A 184 -16.94 26.81 16.73
C VAL A 184 -16.56 26.28 15.35
N ASN A 185 -17.54 25.91 14.53
CA ASN A 185 -17.32 25.41 13.18
C ASN A 185 -16.59 26.45 12.32
N ALA A 186 -17.05 27.71 12.33
CA ALA A 186 -16.37 28.80 11.62
C ALA A 186 -14.94 29.04 12.12
N SER A 187 -14.69 28.84 13.42
CA SER A 187 -13.35 28.98 13.98
C SER A 187 -12.42 27.84 13.56
N LEU A 188 -12.90 26.59 13.58
CA LEU A 188 -12.14 25.43 13.08
C LEU A 188 -11.86 25.55 11.58
N ASP A 189 -12.84 26.01 10.79
CA ASP A 189 -12.64 26.27 9.36
C ASP A 189 -11.56 27.34 9.12
N ARG A 190 -11.62 28.46 9.86
CA ARG A 190 -10.59 29.51 9.80
C ARG A 190 -9.20 28.97 10.14
N VAL A 191 -9.08 28.15 11.18
CA VAL A 191 -7.81 27.51 11.56
C VAL A 191 -7.31 26.59 10.46
N ASN A 192 -8.17 25.72 9.91
CA ASN A 192 -7.79 24.80 8.85
C ASN A 192 -7.31 25.55 7.60
N ARG A 193 -8.07 26.56 7.13
CA ARG A 193 -7.68 27.42 6.00
C ARG A 193 -6.40 28.20 6.27
N TYR A 194 -6.14 28.60 7.52
CA TYR A 194 -4.90 29.26 7.91
C TYR A 194 -3.72 28.30 7.81
N LEU A 195 -3.85 27.06 8.29
CA LEU A 195 -2.80 26.04 8.21
C LEU A 195 -2.49 25.67 6.76
N LEU A 196 -3.51 25.44 5.93
CA LEU A 196 -3.35 25.13 4.50
C LEU A 196 -2.59 26.23 3.76
N ARG A 197 -2.89 27.50 4.03
CA ARG A 197 -2.19 28.64 3.39
C ARG A 197 -0.72 28.77 3.79
N HIS A 198 -0.37 28.32 4.99
CA HIS A 198 0.99 28.48 5.53
C HIS A 198 1.83 27.20 5.47
N ALA A 199 1.27 26.09 5.01
CA ALA A 199 2.00 24.86 4.76
C ALA A 199 2.92 25.02 3.54
N ASP A 200 4.15 24.52 3.67
CA ASP A 200 5.08 24.34 2.56
C ASP A 200 4.65 23.14 1.70
N ALA A 201 4.07 22.11 2.32
CA ALA A 201 3.47 20.96 1.66
C ALA A 201 2.24 20.45 2.44
N ILE A 202 1.23 19.99 1.72
CA ILE A 202 -0.03 19.47 2.26
C ILE A 202 -0.17 18.03 1.76
N VAL A 203 -0.46 17.09 2.66
CA VAL A 203 -0.71 15.70 2.30
C VAL A 203 -2.20 15.41 2.35
N ALA A 204 -2.75 14.91 1.24
CA ALA A 204 -4.12 14.42 1.11
C ALA A 204 -4.10 12.90 0.91
N LEU A 205 -5.03 12.19 1.56
CA LEU A 205 -5.03 10.72 1.59
C LEU A 205 -5.72 10.03 0.40
N GLY A 206 -6.39 10.81 -0.46
CA GLY A 206 -7.11 10.31 -1.62
C GLY A 206 -7.61 11.45 -2.51
N ASP A 207 -8.05 11.11 -3.72
CA ASP A 207 -8.34 12.12 -4.74
C ASP A 207 -9.52 13.02 -4.35
N ARG A 208 -10.58 12.43 -3.78
CA ARG A 208 -11.74 13.19 -3.30
C ARG A 208 -11.37 14.17 -2.20
N MET A 209 -10.51 13.78 -1.26
CA MET A 209 -10.01 14.66 -0.20
C MET A 209 -9.18 15.81 -0.76
N ARG A 210 -8.29 15.51 -1.71
CA ARG A 210 -7.50 16.52 -2.42
C ARG A 210 -8.41 17.56 -3.10
N ARG A 211 -9.47 17.13 -3.80
CA ARG A 211 -10.43 18.05 -4.42
C ARG A 211 -11.09 18.95 -3.40
N ARG A 212 -11.59 18.41 -2.28
CA ARG A 212 -12.19 19.22 -1.20
C ARG A 212 -11.21 20.23 -0.60
N LEU A 213 -9.95 19.83 -0.37
CA LEU A 213 -8.93 20.75 0.13
C LEU A 213 -8.70 21.92 -0.82
N VAL A 214 -8.65 21.68 -2.12
CA VAL A 214 -8.44 22.71 -3.13
C VAL A 214 -9.69 23.57 -3.33
N GLU A 215 -10.82 22.93 -3.66
CA GLU A 215 -12.03 23.59 -4.13
C GLU A 215 -12.83 24.22 -2.97
N GLU A 216 -12.90 23.56 -1.81
CA GLU A 216 -13.73 24.01 -0.69
C GLU A 216 -12.92 24.77 0.36
N LYS A 217 -11.67 24.33 0.62
CA LYS A 217 -10.79 24.92 1.65
C LYS A 217 -9.77 25.92 1.11
N GLY A 218 -9.58 26.00 -0.21
CA GLY A 218 -8.68 26.96 -0.84
C GLY A 218 -7.20 26.64 -0.66
N ALA A 219 -6.85 25.35 -0.57
CA ALA A 219 -5.46 24.91 -0.60
C ALA A 219 -4.85 25.16 -1.99
N ASP A 220 -3.58 25.58 -2.02
CA ASP A 220 -2.82 25.74 -3.25
C ASP A 220 -2.60 24.37 -3.92
N PRO A 221 -3.15 24.11 -5.14
CA PRO A 221 -3.02 22.83 -5.81
C PRO A 221 -1.57 22.38 -6.02
N ALA A 222 -0.62 23.32 -6.12
CA ALA A 222 0.80 23.02 -6.32
C ALA A 222 1.49 22.48 -5.05
N ARG A 223 0.86 22.66 -3.88
CA ARG A 223 1.37 22.21 -2.58
C ARG A 223 0.65 20.98 -2.05
N VAL A 224 -0.43 20.54 -2.69
CA VAL A 224 -1.22 19.38 -2.25
C VAL A 224 -0.70 18.11 -2.94
N HIS A 225 -0.01 17.28 -2.17
CA HIS A 225 0.52 15.98 -2.56
C HIS A 225 -0.43 14.88 -2.09
N MET A 226 -0.73 13.93 -2.98
CA MET A 226 -1.55 12.79 -2.63
C MET A 226 -0.64 11.65 -2.14
N ILE A 227 -0.73 11.32 -0.86
CA ILE A 227 -0.02 10.18 -0.25
C ILE A 227 -1.07 9.36 0.48
N HIS A 228 -1.33 8.17 -0.03
CA HIS A 228 -2.28 7.25 0.57
C HIS A 228 -1.75 6.70 1.90
N ASN A 229 -2.68 6.27 2.76
CA ASN A 229 -2.31 5.41 3.89
C ASN A 229 -1.79 4.06 3.38
N TRP A 230 -1.17 3.30 4.27
CA TRP A 230 -0.51 2.03 3.92
C TRP A 230 -0.87 0.93 4.91
N ALA A 231 -0.36 -0.27 4.63
CA ALA A 231 -0.33 -1.37 5.55
C ALA A 231 0.99 -2.11 5.40
N ASP A 232 1.56 -2.54 6.52
CA ASP A 232 2.70 -3.45 6.54
C ASP A 232 2.29 -4.79 5.92
N CYS A 233 2.73 -5.02 4.69
CA CYS A 233 2.42 -6.22 3.91
C CYS A 233 3.17 -7.47 4.39
N GLU A 234 4.13 -7.34 5.30
CA GLU A 234 4.77 -8.46 6.00
C GLU A 234 3.95 -8.85 7.23
N ALA A 235 3.50 -7.88 8.02
CA ALA A 235 2.65 -8.13 9.19
C ALA A 235 1.22 -8.56 8.81
N ILE A 236 0.66 -8.01 7.72
CA ILE A 236 -0.66 -8.35 7.21
C ILE A 236 -0.50 -8.94 5.81
N ALA A 237 -0.51 -10.27 5.74
CA ALA A 237 -0.36 -11.05 4.52
C ALA A 237 -1.54 -12.02 4.36
N PRO A 238 -1.82 -12.51 3.13
CA PRO A 238 -2.74 -13.60 2.93
C PRO A 238 -2.29 -14.82 3.73
N GLY A 239 -3.18 -15.29 4.60
CA GLY A 239 -2.99 -16.49 5.41
C GLY A 239 -4.17 -17.44 5.29
N PRO A 240 -4.00 -18.71 5.73
CA PRO A 240 -5.09 -19.67 5.76
C PRO A 240 -6.17 -19.21 6.73
N LYS A 241 -7.43 -19.51 6.37
CA LYS A 241 -8.57 -19.21 7.23
C LYS A 241 -8.55 -20.03 8.51
N ASP A 242 -8.17 -21.30 8.43
CA ASP A 242 -7.96 -22.12 9.61
C ASP A 242 -6.64 -21.71 10.29
N ASN A 243 -6.76 -20.98 11.39
CA ASN A 243 -5.66 -20.39 12.14
C ASN A 243 -6.03 -20.29 13.63
N ALA A 244 -5.11 -19.77 14.44
CA ALA A 244 -5.31 -19.72 15.89
C ALA A 244 -6.56 -18.87 16.26
N PHE A 245 -6.79 -17.77 15.55
CA PHE A 245 -7.93 -16.89 15.80
C PHE A 245 -9.26 -17.57 15.45
N THR A 246 -9.38 -18.21 14.29
CA THR A 246 -10.62 -18.91 13.91
C THR A 246 -10.93 -20.09 14.80
N ARG A 247 -9.92 -20.87 15.22
CA ARG A 247 -10.11 -21.98 16.17
C ARG A 247 -10.52 -21.48 17.56
N ALA A 248 -9.88 -20.44 18.07
CA ALA A 248 -10.21 -19.86 19.38
C ALA A 248 -11.63 -19.30 19.43
N HIS A 249 -12.18 -18.86 18.30
CA HIS A 249 -13.48 -18.21 18.23
C HIS A 249 -14.58 -19.04 17.57
N GLY A 250 -14.28 -20.26 17.08
CA GLY A 250 -15.26 -21.10 16.38
C GLY A 250 -15.77 -20.46 15.08
N LEU A 251 -14.85 -19.96 14.26
CA LEU A 251 -15.16 -19.29 12.97
C LEU A 251 -14.70 -20.09 11.74
N GLY A 252 -14.04 -21.23 11.93
CA GLY A 252 -13.39 -21.98 10.84
C GLY A 252 -14.35 -22.47 9.75
N ASP A 253 -15.56 -22.87 10.13
CA ASP A 253 -16.60 -23.41 9.25
C ASP A 253 -17.62 -22.34 8.77
N ARG A 254 -17.56 -21.13 9.33
CA ARG A 254 -18.45 -20.01 8.98
C ARG A 254 -17.96 -19.26 7.76
N PHE A 255 -18.84 -18.55 7.07
CA PHE A 255 -18.47 -17.48 6.13
C PHE A 255 -18.44 -16.17 6.92
N VAL A 256 -17.27 -15.56 7.07
CA VAL A 256 -17.02 -14.43 7.97
C VAL A 256 -16.94 -13.15 7.15
N VAL A 257 -17.87 -12.25 7.41
CA VAL A 257 -17.83 -10.86 6.91
C VAL A 257 -17.40 -9.97 8.06
N MET A 258 -16.24 -9.32 7.94
CA MET A 258 -15.62 -8.63 9.05
C MET A 258 -15.63 -7.11 8.90
N HIS A 259 -15.94 -6.40 9.98
CA HIS A 259 -15.48 -5.03 10.19
C HIS A 259 -14.39 -5.05 11.26
N SER A 260 -13.20 -4.54 10.94
CA SER A 260 -12.07 -4.46 11.87
C SER A 260 -11.62 -3.01 12.05
N GLY A 261 -11.71 -2.50 13.27
CA GLY A 261 -11.33 -1.14 13.65
C GLY A 261 -12.35 -0.43 14.53
N ASN A 262 -12.32 0.90 14.54
CA ASN A 262 -13.17 1.71 15.41
C ASN A 262 -14.66 1.45 15.18
N VAL A 263 -15.39 1.25 16.29
CA VAL A 263 -16.85 1.12 16.34
C VAL A 263 -17.44 2.49 16.66
N GLY A 264 -17.21 3.41 15.72
CA GLY A 264 -17.53 4.83 15.84
C GLY A 264 -18.75 5.27 15.05
N LEU A 265 -19.03 6.56 15.15
CA LEU A 265 -20.19 7.22 14.53
C LEU A 265 -20.01 7.40 13.00
N SER A 266 -18.79 7.56 12.51
CA SER A 266 -18.52 7.76 11.07
C SER A 266 -18.69 6.48 10.24
N GLN A 267 -18.63 5.31 10.86
CA GLN A 267 -18.73 4.02 10.15
C GLN A 267 -20.18 3.60 9.90
N ASN A 268 -21.17 4.27 10.51
CA ASN A 268 -22.61 3.99 10.35
C ASN A 268 -22.97 2.50 10.47
N LEU A 269 -22.41 1.81 11.47
CA LEU A 269 -22.52 0.36 11.64
C LEU A 269 -23.93 -0.12 12.00
N ASP A 270 -24.84 0.77 12.38
CA ASP A 270 -26.26 0.46 12.53
C ASP A 270 -26.84 -0.11 11.23
N VAL A 271 -26.37 0.36 10.08
CA VAL A 271 -26.73 -0.15 8.74
C VAL A 271 -26.24 -1.59 8.56
N LEU A 272 -25.06 -1.92 9.06
CA LEU A 272 -24.53 -3.29 9.01
C LEU A 272 -25.35 -4.24 9.90
N ILE A 273 -25.80 -3.78 11.07
CA ILE A 273 -26.72 -4.56 11.93
C ILE A 273 -28.07 -4.76 11.23
N ALA A 274 -28.61 -3.73 10.59
CA ALA A 274 -29.85 -3.84 9.82
C ALA A 274 -29.70 -4.75 8.58
N ALA A 275 -28.52 -4.79 7.96
CA ALA A 275 -28.20 -5.73 6.88
C ALA A 275 -28.09 -7.17 7.41
N ALA A 276 -27.48 -7.36 8.58
CA ALA A 276 -27.40 -8.66 9.25
C ALA A 276 -28.78 -9.29 9.49
N ASP A 277 -29.76 -8.46 9.88
CA ASP A 277 -31.16 -8.83 10.10
C ASP A 277 -31.83 -9.42 8.85
N ARG A 278 -31.46 -8.91 7.67
CA ARG A 278 -31.96 -9.40 6.36
C ARG A 278 -31.29 -10.69 5.91
N LEU A 279 -30.16 -11.03 6.51
CA LEU A 279 -29.31 -12.16 6.13
C LEU A 279 -29.47 -13.37 7.07
N ARG A 280 -30.53 -13.40 7.89
CA ARG A 280 -30.83 -14.51 8.82
C ARG A 280 -30.91 -15.87 8.15
N GLY A 281 -31.37 -15.94 6.90
CA GLY A 281 -31.47 -17.18 6.14
C GLY A 281 -30.13 -17.74 5.61
N LYS A 282 -29.00 -17.13 5.97
CA LYS A 282 -27.65 -17.59 5.58
C LYS A 282 -26.97 -18.25 6.78
N ASP A 283 -27.25 -19.53 7.02
CA ASP A 283 -26.89 -20.25 8.26
C ASP A 283 -25.38 -20.24 8.60
N ARG A 284 -24.52 -20.22 7.58
CA ARG A 284 -23.06 -20.17 7.78
C ARG A 284 -22.50 -18.77 7.90
N LEU A 285 -23.28 -17.72 7.63
CA LEU A 285 -22.81 -16.34 7.67
C LEU A 285 -22.58 -15.88 9.11
N THR A 286 -21.46 -15.23 9.35
CA THR A 286 -21.16 -14.52 10.59
C THR A 286 -20.61 -13.14 10.27
N ILE A 287 -21.29 -12.11 10.76
CA ILE A 287 -20.79 -10.73 10.73
C ILE A 287 -19.97 -10.51 12.00
N ALA A 288 -18.65 -10.37 11.83
CA ALA A 288 -17.70 -10.16 12.91
C ALA A 288 -17.36 -8.66 13.02
N ILE A 289 -17.68 -8.04 14.17
CA ILE A 289 -17.30 -6.66 14.48
C ILE A 289 -16.14 -6.71 15.48
N VAL A 290 -14.94 -6.48 14.98
CA VAL A 290 -13.68 -6.53 15.74
C VAL A 290 -13.23 -5.11 16.06
N GLY A 291 -13.26 -4.73 17.34
CA GLY A 291 -12.82 -3.42 17.81
C GLY A 291 -13.71 -2.86 18.90
N ASP A 292 -13.47 -1.59 19.23
CA ASP A 292 -14.23 -0.88 20.27
C ASP A 292 -14.48 0.57 19.85
N GLY A 293 -15.40 1.24 20.53
CA GLY A 293 -15.77 2.62 20.26
C GLY A 293 -17.12 3.02 20.85
N ALA A 294 -17.45 4.30 20.72
CA ALA A 294 -18.61 4.90 21.38
C ALA A 294 -19.97 4.26 21.02
N LYS A 295 -20.06 3.55 19.89
CA LYS A 295 -21.31 2.92 19.43
C LYS A 295 -21.43 1.44 19.82
N ARG A 296 -20.39 0.81 20.38
CA ARG A 296 -20.37 -0.63 20.66
C ARG A 296 -21.56 -1.11 21.50
N GLU A 297 -21.74 -0.53 22.69
CA GLU A 297 -22.84 -0.91 23.60
C GLU A 297 -24.24 -0.71 22.97
N ALA A 298 -24.39 0.27 22.09
CA ALA A 298 -25.67 0.51 21.41
C ALA A 298 -25.94 -0.55 20.33
N LEU A 299 -24.91 -0.97 19.58
CA LEU A 299 -25.03 -2.00 18.56
C LEU A 299 -25.23 -3.40 19.16
N GLU A 300 -24.56 -3.71 20.27
CA GLU A 300 -24.76 -4.95 21.03
C GLU A 300 -26.23 -5.04 21.52
N ARG A 301 -26.77 -3.96 22.09
CA ARG A 301 -28.19 -3.89 22.48
C ARG A 301 -29.14 -4.06 21.29
N ALA A 302 -28.87 -3.40 20.17
CA ALA A 302 -29.69 -3.54 18.96
C ALA A 302 -29.70 -4.99 18.43
N CYS A 303 -28.59 -5.73 18.57
CA CYS A 303 -28.54 -7.15 18.21
C CYS A 303 -29.37 -8.01 19.15
N LEU A 304 -29.33 -7.74 20.46
CA LEU A 304 -30.13 -8.46 21.46
C LEU A 304 -31.63 -8.21 21.27
N GLU A 305 -32.04 -6.96 21.07
CA GLU A 305 -33.43 -6.58 20.84
C GLU A 305 -34.00 -7.26 19.59
N ARG A 306 -33.19 -7.38 18.54
CA ARG A 306 -33.56 -8.07 17.29
C ARG A 306 -33.38 -9.58 17.38
N ARG A 307 -32.71 -10.14 18.39
CA ARG A 307 -32.30 -11.56 18.45
C ARG A 307 -31.46 -11.97 17.23
N LEU A 308 -30.38 -11.22 16.96
CA LEU A 308 -29.43 -11.53 15.89
C LEU A 308 -28.35 -12.49 16.40
N GLU A 309 -28.34 -13.72 15.88
CA GLU A 309 -27.35 -14.76 16.21
C GLU A 309 -26.17 -14.77 15.23
N ASN A 310 -26.33 -14.15 14.06
CA ASN A 310 -25.32 -14.07 13.01
C ASN A 310 -24.35 -12.87 13.17
N VAL A 311 -24.40 -12.14 14.28
CA VAL A 311 -23.49 -11.02 14.58
C VAL A 311 -22.68 -11.32 15.83
N ARG A 312 -21.36 -11.13 15.77
CA ARG A 312 -20.44 -11.37 16.90
C ARG A 312 -19.48 -10.20 17.09
N PHE A 313 -19.29 -9.80 18.34
CA PHE A 313 -18.41 -8.69 18.73
C PHE A 313 -17.13 -9.22 19.36
N PHE A 314 -15.99 -8.65 18.96
CA PHE A 314 -14.67 -8.99 19.48
C PHE A 314 -13.95 -7.71 19.93
N PRO A 315 -13.06 -7.77 20.93
CA PRO A 315 -12.24 -6.62 21.31
C PRO A 315 -11.22 -6.28 20.21
N TYR A 316 -10.56 -5.12 20.34
CA TYR A 316 -9.39 -4.81 19.53
C TYR A 316 -8.36 -5.93 19.60
N GLN A 317 -7.81 -6.28 18.44
CA GLN A 317 -6.76 -7.29 18.35
C GLN A 317 -5.39 -6.61 18.38
N PRO A 318 -4.45 -7.11 19.19
CA PRO A 318 -3.05 -6.67 19.13
C PRO A 318 -2.48 -6.82 17.72
N LYS A 319 -1.54 -5.94 17.34
CA LYS A 319 -0.92 -5.95 16.01
C LYS A 319 -0.38 -7.33 15.60
N ALA A 320 0.19 -8.07 16.54
CA ALA A 320 0.72 -9.42 16.32
C ALA A 320 -0.35 -10.46 15.92
N LEU A 321 -1.62 -10.24 16.27
CA LEU A 321 -2.75 -11.14 15.93
C LEU A 321 -3.55 -10.63 14.71
N LEU A 322 -3.21 -9.47 14.15
CA LEU A 322 -3.94 -8.92 12.99
C LEU A 322 -3.82 -9.82 11.77
N HIS A 323 -2.68 -10.48 11.57
CA HIS A 323 -2.52 -11.49 10.51
C HIS A 323 -3.63 -12.55 10.55
N ASP A 324 -3.75 -13.24 11.70
CA ASP A 324 -4.70 -14.35 11.87
C ASP A 324 -6.15 -13.87 11.88
N SER A 325 -6.42 -12.73 12.52
CA SER A 325 -7.74 -12.10 12.52
C SER A 325 -8.18 -11.70 11.12
N PHE A 326 -7.30 -11.10 10.31
CA PHE A 326 -7.65 -10.74 8.93
C PHE A 326 -7.78 -11.97 8.03
N ALA A 327 -6.97 -13.00 8.24
CA ALA A 327 -7.08 -14.27 7.52
C ALA A 327 -8.37 -15.04 7.85
N ALA A 328 -8.99 -14.78 9.01
CA ALA A 328 -10.27 -15.36 9.40
C ALA A 328 -11.46 -14.89 8.54
N ALA A 329 -11.37 -13.68 7.98
CA ALA A 329 -12.44 -13.08 7.18
C ALA A 329 -12.43 -13.62 5.74
N ASP A 330 -13.60 -13.97 5.19
CA ASP A 330 -13.73 -14.20 3.74
C ASP A 330 -13.85 -12.88 2.99
N ALA A 331 -14.56 -11.92 3.59
CA ALA A 331 -14.69 -10.56 3.10
C ALA A 331 -14.77 -9.54 4.23
N PHE A 332 -14.54 -8.28 3.89
CA PHE A 332 -14.67 -7.16 4.82
C PHE A 332 -15.81 -6.22 4.48
N VAL A 333 -16.21 -5.38 5.42
CA VAL A 333 -17.07 -4.22 5.18
C VAL A 333 -16.29 -2.96 5.50
N VAL A 334 -16.19 -2.08 4.51
CA VAL A 334 -15.68 -0.71 4.65
C VAL A 334 -16.86 0.23 4.49
N SER A 335 -17.44 0.65 5.61
CA SER A 335 -18.58 1.56 5.64
C SER A 335 -18.17 2.98 6.04
N LEU A 336 -18.83 3.96 5.40
CA LEU A 336 -18.70 5.37 5.73
C LEU A 336 -20.08 6.03 5.64
N LYS A 337 -20.42 6.87 6.63
CA LYS A 337 -21.68 7.64 6.64
C LYS A 337 -21.73 8.57 5.43
N ALA A 338 -22.90 8.68 4.81
CA ALA A 338 -23.14 9.63 3.72
C ALA A 338 -22.79 11.07 4.13
N GLY A 339 -22.16 11.81 3.23
CA GLY A 339 -21.68 13.18 3.47
C GLY A 339 -20.24 13.27 3.98
N LEU A 340 -19.62 12.16 4.40
CA LEU A 340 -18.22 12.14 4.86
C LEU A 340 -17.21 11.84 3.73
N GLU A 341 -17.67 11.61 2.50
CA GLU A 341 -16.82 11.26 1.37
C GLU A 341 -15.77 12.35 1.09
N GLY A 342 -14.48 11.99 1.19
CA GLY A 342 -13.35 12.92 1.04
C GLY A 342 -13.05 13.79 2.25
N PHE A 343 -13.92 13.81 3.26
CA PHE A 343 -13.59 14.42 4.56
C PHE A 343 -12.85 13.44 5.46
N ILE A 344 -13.10 12.14 5.29
CA ILE A 344 -12.41 11.03 5.97
C ILE A 344 -12.03 9.98 4.92
N VAL A 345 -10.81 9.44 5.02
CA VAL A 345 -10.37 8.29 4.21
C VAL A 345 -10.20 7.05 5.10
N PRO A 346 -10.98 5.97 4.90
CA PRO A 346 -10.89 4.78 5.74
C PRO A 346 -9.54 4.06 5.63
N SER A 347 -8.65 4.24 6.61
CA SER A 347 -7.32 3.61 6.64
C SER A 347 -7.35 2.08 6.72
N LYS A 348 -8.43 1.48 7.26
CA LYS A 348 -8.60 0.02 7.34
C LYS A 348 -8.54 -0.67 5.96
N LEU A 349 -8.87 0.06 4.89
CA LEU A 349 -8.88 -0.45 3.52
C LEU A 349 -7.52 -1.07 3.17
N TYR A 350 -6.42 -0.42 3.52
CA TYR A 350 -5.09 -0.86 3.11
C TYR A 350 -4.69 -2.18 3.78
N GLY A 351 -5.11 -2.42 5.02
CA GLY A 351 -4.94 -3.72 5.67
C GLY A 351 -5.75 -4.83 4.99
N ILE A 352 -6.96 -4.52 4.52
CA ILE A 352 -7.83 -5.47 3.80
C ILE A 352 -7.22 -5.84 2.45
N LEU A 353 -6.74 -4.83 1.70
CA LEU A 353 -6.02 -5.02 0.45
C LEU A 353 -4.76 -5.87 0.69
N ALA A 354 -3.98 -5.55 1.74
CA ALA A 354 -2.79 -6.31 2.11
C ALA A 354 -3.13 -7.77 2.48
N ALA A 355 -4.21 -8.02 3.24
CA ALA A 355 -4.64 -9.38 3.57
C ALA A 355 -5.15 -10.18 2.35
N GLY A 356 -5.35 -9.52 1.20
CA GLY A 356 -5.87 -10.14 -0.02
C GLY A 356 -7.31 -10.60 0.15
N ARG A 357 -8.15 -9.77 0.79
CA ARG A 357 -9.56 -10.10 1.05
C ARG A 357 -10.47 -9.17 0.26
N ALA A 358 -11.56 -9.73 -0.23
CA ALA A 358 -12.62 -8.96 -0.86
C ALA A 358 -13.28 -8.04 0.17
N TYR A 359 -13.99 -7.02 -0.29
CA TYR A 359 -14.76 -6.17 0.61
C TYR A 359 -16.00 -5.58 -0.03
N VAL A 360 -16.95 -5.19 0.82
CA VAL A 360 -18.06 -4.33 0.45
C VAL A 360 -17.74 -2.90 0.85
N ALA A 361 -17.71 -1.98 -0.11
CA ALA A 361 -17.61 -0.54 0.12
C ALA A 361 -19.02 0.03 0.30
N ALA A 362 -19.48 0.14 1.55
CA ALA A 362 -20.75 0.79 1.88
C ALA A 362 -20.54 2.30 2.05
N ALA A 363 -20.27 2.97 0.94
CA ALA A 363 -19.82 4.35 0.87
C ALA A 363 -20.22 4.98 -0.46
N ASP A 364 -20.20 6.31 -0.53
CA ASP A 364 -20.42 7.03 -1.78
C ASP A 364 -19.42 6.56 -2.88
N PRO A 365 -19.84 6.38 -4.14
CA PRO A 365 -18.95 5.93 -5.23
C PRO A 365 -17.71 6.81 -5.46
N SER A 366 -17.75 8.09 -5.05
CA SER A 366 -16.60 9.00 -5.11
C SER A 366 -15.59 8.79 -3.98
N CYS A 367 -15.89 7.96 -2.97
CA CYS A 367 -14.94 7.59 -1.94
C CYS A 367 -13.81 6.73 -2.49
N GLU A 368 -12.60 6.90 -1.96
CA GLU A 368 -11.43 6.08 -2.30
C GLU A 368 -11.70 4.58 -2.23
N ALA A 369 -12.37 4.11 -1.16
CA ALA A 369 -12.70 2.70 -0.98
C ALA A 369 -13.64 2.15 -2.08
N ALA A 370 -14.64 2.94 -2.49
CA ALA A 370 -15.58 2.53 -3.54
C ALA A 370 -14.92 2.63 -4.94
N ALA A 371 -14.13 3.68 -5.17
CA ALA A 371 -13.37 3.86 -6.40
C ALA A 371 -12.39 2.69 -6.64
N ILE A 372 -11.63 2.29 -5.61
CA ILE A 372 -10.73 1.13 -5.68
C ILE A 372 -11.52 -0.17 -5.93
N ALA A 373 -12.62 -0.38 -5.21
CA ALA A 373 -13.43 -1.59 -5.34
C ALA A 373 -13.94 -1.76 -6.79
N HIS A 374 -14.47 -0.69 -7.35
CA HIS A 374 -15.00 -0.66 -8.70
C HIS A 374 -13.89 -0.79 -9.75
N LYS A 375 -12.85 0.05 -9.68
CA LYS A 375 -11.77 0.10 -10.67
C LYS A 375 -10.98 -1.21 -10.73
N GLU A 376 -10.63 -1.75 -9.57
CA GLU A 376 -9.76 -2.94 -9.46
C GLU A 376 -10.59 -4.23 -9.38
N ARG A 377 -11.93 -4.11 -9.42
CA ARG A 377 -12.90 -5.21 -9.29
C ARG A 377 -12.63 -6.09 -8.07
N CYS A 378 -12.15 -5.49 -6.98
CA CYS A 378 -11.72 -6.21 -5.79
C CYS A 378 -12.75 -6.18 -4.64
N GLY A 379 -13.94 -5.66 -4.92
CA GLY A 379 -15.05 -5.58 -3.98
C GLY A 379 -16.37 -5.18 -4.64
N ILE A 380 -17.43 -5.08 -3.85
CA ILE A 380 -18.76 -4.65 -4.28
C ILE A 380 -19.08 -3.30 -3.65
N VAL A 381 -19.65 -2.36 -4.40
CA VAL A 381 -20.08 -1.05 -3.88
C VAL A 381 -21.54 -1.13 -3.47
N ALA A 382 -21.85 -0.69 -2.25
CA ALA A 382 -23.20 -0.55 -1.73
C ALA A 382 -23.46 0.92 -1.35
N ALA A 383 -24.67 1.40 -1.58
CA ALA A 383 -25.03 2.78 -1.25
C ALA A 383 -24.88 3.03 0.27
N PRO A 384 -24.31 4.18 0.69
CA PRO A 384 -24.16 4.50 2.11
C PRO A 384 -25.54 4.69 2.75
N GLY A 385 -25.75 4.11 3.93
CA GLY A 385 -27.03 4.25 4.63
C GLY A 385 -28.13 3.29 4.16
N ASP A 386 -27.88 2.41 3.19
CA ASP A 386 -28.86 1.46 2.65
C ASP A 386 -28.59 0.02 3.14
N PRO A 387 -29.38 -0.49 4.11
CA PRO A 387 -29.23 -1.85 4.60
C PRO A 387 -29.56 -2.92 3.56
N GLU A 388 -30.45 -2.65 2.60
CA GLU A 388 -30.84 -3.61 1.56
C GLU A 388 -29.71 -3.77 0.55
N ALA A 389 -29.12 -2.67 0.10
CA ALA A 389 -27.97 -2.71 -0.80
C ALA A 389 -26.76 -3.40 -0.15
N LEU A 390 -26.49 -3.10 1.13
CA LEU A 390 -25.43 -3.76 1.87
C LEU A 390 -25.71 -5.26 2.05
N ALA A 391 -26.94 -5.65 2.38
CA ALA A 391 -27.32 -7.06 2.50
C ALA A 391 -27.18 -7.80 1.17
N ARG A 392 -27.63 -7.22 0.05
CA ARG A 392 -27.44 -7.82 -1.29
C ARG A 392 -25.97 -8.00 -1.65
N ALA A 393 -25.12 -7.01 -1.36
CA ALA A 393 -23.69 -7.11 -1.62
C ALA A 393 -23.03 -8.21 -0.79
N ILE A 394 -23.38 -8.32 0.51
CA ILE A 394 -22.88 -9.39 1.37
C ILE A 394 -23.39 -10.76 0.90
N ALA A 395 -24.67 -10.86 0.52
CA ALA A 395 -25.24 -12.10 0.00
C ALA A 395 -24.54 -12.55 -1.28
N ALA A 396 -24.22 -11.63 -2.20
CA ALA A 396 -23.48 -11.94 -3.42
C ALA A 396 -22.09 -12.54 -3.13
N LEU A 397 -21.36 -12.01 -2.14
CA LEU A 397 -20.08 -12.59 -1.73
C LEU A 397 -20.25 -13.97 -1.05
N TYR A 398 -21.31 -14.12 -0.24
CA TYR A 398 -21.62 -15.38 0.41
C TYR A 398 -22.01 -16.48 -0.60
N ASP A 399 -22.79 -16.12 -1.62
CA ASP A 399 -23.34 -17.04 -2.61
C ASP A 399 -22.31 -17.49 -3.66
N ASP A 400 -21.24 -16.70 -3.86
CA ASP A 400 -20.10 -17.06 -4.72
C ASP A 400 -18.76 -16.89 -3.97
N PRO A 401 -18.36 -17.89 -3.17
CA PRO A 401 -17.09 -17.86 -2.44
C PRO A 401 -15.86 -17.86 -3.35
N ASP A 402 -15.95 -18.41 -4.56
CA ASP A 402 -14.81 -18.48 -5.48
C ASP A 402 -14.55 -17.12 -6.12
N GLU A 403 -15.59 -16.42 -6.57
CA GLU A 403 -15.45 -15.03 -7.00
C GLU A 403 -15.03 -14.11 -5.84
N THR A 404 -15.48 -14.37 -4.61
CA THR A 404 -15.01 -13.66 -3.42
C THR A 404 -13.50 -13.84 -3.21
N ARG A 405 -12.98 -15.06 -3.36
CA ARG A 405 -11.52 -15.30 -3.31
C ARG A 405 -10.80 -14.58 -4.45
N ALA A 406 -11.33 -14.64 -5.67
CA ALA A 406 -10.75 -13.97 -6.83
C ALA A 406 -10.73 -12.43 -6.66
N MET A 407 -11.76 -11.84 -6.06
CA MET A 407 -11.79 -10.43 -5.64
C MET A 407 -10.68 -10.13 -4.62
N GLY A 408 -10.49 -10.99 -3.63
CA GLY A 408 -9.40 -10.87 -2.65
C GLY A 408 -8.01 -10.93 -3.27
N GLU A 409 -7.78 -11.81 -4.24
CA GLU A 409 -6.52 -11.84 -4.99
C GLU A 409 -6.31 -10.55 -5.79
N ARG A 410 -7.36 -9.98 -6.39
CA ARG A 410 -7.30 -8.67 -7.04
C ARG A 410 -7.00 -7.56 -6.03
N ALA A 411 -7.57 -7.62 -4.82
CA ALA A 411 -7.29 -6.71 -3.71
C ALA A 411 -5.80 -6.70 -3.33
N ARG A 412 -5.17 -7.88 -3.22
CA ARG A 412 -3.72 -8.01 -2.95
C ARG A 412 -2.87 -7.40 -4.07
N ARG A 413 -3.38 -7.42 -5.30
CA ARG A 413 -2.73 -6.86 -6.49
C ARG A 413 -2.95 -5.36 -6.68
N VAL A 414 -3.70 -4.68 -5.80
CA VAL A 414 -3.88 -3.21 -5.84
C VAL A 414 -2.55 -2.43 -5.65
N ARG A 415 -1.42 -3.14 -5.52
CA ARG A 415 -0.10 -2.56 -5.70
C ARG A 415 0.19 -2.23 -7.18
N THR A 416 0.31 -0.92 -7.41
CA THR A 416 1.13 -0.25 -8.44
C THR A 416 0.55 -0.02 -9.85
N ALA A 417 -0.55 0.73 -9.96
CA ALA A 417 -0.94 1.38 -11.22
C ALA A 417 0.17 2.30 -11.79
N ILE A 418 0.93 2.98 -10.93
CA ILE A 418 2.07 3.84 -11.31
C ILE A 418 3.19 3.03 -11.98
N LYS A 419 3.57 1.89 -11.41
CA LYS A 419 4.58 1.01 -12.01
C LYS A 419 4.09 0.46 -13.34
N ARG A 420 2.80 0.10 -13.45
CA ARG A 420 2.25 -0.35 -14.71
C ARG A 420 2.30 0.73 -15.78
N ALA A 421 1.92 1.97 -15.46
CA ALA A 421 2.01 3.10 -16.37
C ALA A 421 3.47 3.34 -16.81
N PHE A 422 4.40 3.33 -15.86
CA PHE A 422 5.83 3.44 -16.14
C PHE A 422 6.35 2.32 -17.06
N ASP A 423 5.99 1.06 -16.77
CA ASP A 423 6.37 -0.10 -17.58
C ASP A 423 5.82 0.02 -19.01
N VAL A 424 4.56 0.43 -19.19
CA VAL A 424 3.95 0.61 -20.52
C VAL A 424 4.61 1.74 -21.30
N LEU A 425 4.83 2.90 -20.67
CA LEU A 425 5.45 4.06 -21.31
C LEU A 425 6.89 3.77 -21.73
N LEU A 426 7.68 3.17 -20.84
CA LEU A 426 9.07 2.84 -21.12
C LEU A 426 9.18 1.72 -22.16
N ALA A 427 8.31 0.71 -22.12
CA ALA A 427 8.29 -0.36 -23.12
C ALA A 427 7.84 0.17 -24.48
N GLY A 428 6.82 1.03 -24.52
CA GLY A 428 6.36 1.68 -25.76
C GLY A 428 7.46 2.53 -26.40
N ALA A 429 8.15 3.36 -25.60
CA ALA A 429 9.31 4.12 -26.07
C ALA A 429 10.44 3.21 -26.56
N GLY A 430 10.73 2.13 -25.83
CA GLY A 430 11.75 1.15 -26.21
C GLY A 430 11.41 0.39 -27.50
N LEU A 431 10.15 0.01 -27.72
CA LEU A 431 9.69 -0.63 -28.96
C LEU A 431 9.87 0.29 -30.16
N LEU A 432 9.48 1.57 -30.04
CA LEU A 432 9.66 2.56 -31.11
C LEU A 432 11.13 2.82 -31.41
N ALA A 433 11.93 3.07 -30.37
CA ALA A 433 13.35 3.37 -30.52
C ALA A 433 14.16 2.19 -31.08
N SER A 434 13.76 0.95 -30.76
CA SER A 434 14.45 -0.25 -31.22
C SER A 434 13.94 -0.80 -32.55
N ALA A 435 12.82 -0.31 -33.10
CA ALA A 435 12.23 -0.84 -34.34
C ALA A 435 13.21 -1.05 -35.51
N PRO A 436 14.16 -0.12 -35.83
CA PRO A 436 15.16 -0.35 -36.87
C PRO A 436 16.07 -1.56 -36.57
N LEU A 437 16.43 -1.75 -35.30
CA LEU A 437 17.26 -2.86 -34.85
C LEU A 437 16.52 -4.21 -34.98
N TRP A 438 15.21 -4.23 -34.75
CA TRP A 438 14.41 -5.46 -34.94
C TRP A 438 14.47 -5.95 -36.39
N VAL A 439 14.37 -5.03 -37.36
CA VAL A 439 14.47 -5.35 -38.79
C VAL A 439 15.88 -5.87 -39.12
N ALA A 440 16.93 -5.21 -38.62
CA ALA A 440 18.30 -5.63 -38.84
C ALA A 440 18.59 -7.03 -38.27
N ILE A 441 18.16 -7.31 -37.02
CA ILE A 441 18.33 -8.62 -36.39
C ILE A 441 17.53 -9.69 -37.15
N ALA A 442 16.28 -9.39 -37.52
CA ALA A 442 15.44 -10.32 -38.29
C ALA A 442 16.08 -10.68 -39.64
N ALA A 443 16.60 -9.68 -40.37
CA ALA A 443 17.31 -9.88 -41.62
C ALA A 443 18.58 -10.71 -41.42
N ALA A 444 19.36 -10.41 -40.38
CA ALA A 444 20.59 -11.15 -40.09
C ALA A 444 20.28 -12.63 -39.79
N ILE A 445 19.29 -12.92 -38.94
CA ILE A 445 18.85 -14.30 -38.64
C ILE A 445 18.41 -15.01 -39.93
N LYS A 446 17.68 -14.32 -40.81
CA LYS A 446 17.23 -14.89 -42.09
C LYS A 446 18.36 -15.14 -43.08
N ILE A 447 19.36 -14.27 -43.12
CA ILE A 447 20.54 -14.41 -43.99
C ILE A 447 21.42 -15.58 -43.52
N GLU A 448 21.53 -15.82 -42.21
CA GLU A 448 22.43 -16.86 -41.70
C GLU A 448 21.96 -18.29 -42.04
N ASP A 449 20.68 -18.62 -41.85
CA ASP A 449 20.19 -20.00 -42.07
C ASP A 449 18.71 -20.08 -42.52
N GLY A 450 18.05 -18.96 -42.81
CA GLY A 450 16.65 -18.91 -43.27
C GLY A 450 15.59 -19.24 -42.20
N GLY A 451 15.98 -19.57 -40.96
CA GLY A 451 15.08 -20.02 -39.91
C GLY A 451 14.08 -18.97 -39.41
N HIS A 452 13.19 -19.36 -38.48
CA HIS A 452 12.23 -18.43 -37.88
C HIS A 452 12.94 -17.34 -37.06
N VAL A 453 12.41 -16.10 -37.10
CA VAL A 453 13.03 -14.95 -36.41
C VAL A 453 12.81 -15.02 -34.91
N PHE A 454 11.57 -15.31 -34.50
CA PHE A 454 11.19 -15.37 -33.10
C PHE A 454 11.22 -16.80 -32.56
N PHE A 455 11.61 -16.91 -31.30
CA PHE A 455 11.58 -18.14 -30.52
C PHE A 455 10.61 -17.94 -29.33
N PRO A 456 9.35 -18.40 -29.44
CA PRO A 456 8.37 -18.33 -28.35
C PRO A 456 8.71 -19.36 -27.28
N GLN A 457 8.54 -18.99 -26.01
CA GLN A 457 8.86 -19.87 -24.88
C GLN A 457 7.88 -19.72 -23.73
N GLU A 458 7.35 -20.85 -23.25
CA GLU A 458 6.47 -20.87 -22.08
C GLU A 458 7.22 -20.52 -20.80
N ARG A 459 6.60 -19.64 -20.02
CA ARG A 459 7.14 -19.09 -18.79
C ARG A 459 6.05 -18.91 -17.74
N VAL A 460 6.39 -19.11 -16.47
CA VAL A 460 5.49 -18.87 -15.35
C VAL A 460 5.53 -17.39 -14.96
N GLY A 461 4.36 -16.75 -14.95
CA GLY A 461 4.17 -15.34 -14.68
C GLY A 461 3.36 -15.06 -13.43
N LEU A 462 2.70 -13.89 -13.41
CA LEU A 462 1.93 -13.41 -12.26
C LEU A 462 0.82 -14.41 -11.88
N GLY A 463 0.74 -14.75 -10.60
CA GLY A 463 -0.25 -15.70 -10.06
C GLY A 463 -0.05 -17.13 -10.56
N GLY A 464 1.14 -17.48 -11.04
CA GLY A 464 1.44 -18.81 -11.57
C GLY A 464 0.92 -19.05 -13.00
N ARG A 465 0.33 -18.05 -13.65
CA ARG A 465 -0.18 -18.19 -15.02
C ARG A 465 0.96 -18.36 -16.02
N VAL A 466 0.83 -19.33 -16.91
CA VAL A 466 1.79 -19.53 -18.00
C VAL A 466 1.54 -18.49 -19.10
N PHE A 467 2.60 -17.87 -19.60
CA PHE A 467 2.58 -16.95 -20.73
C PHE A 467 3.72 -17.28 -21.71
N THR A 468 3.62 -16.77 -22.94
CA THR A 468 4.65 -16.96 -23.96
C THR A 468 5.61 -15.77 -23.96
N ALA A 469 6.84 -15.98 -23.49
CA ALA A 469 7.92 -15.02 -23.61
C ALA A 469 8.52 -15.04 -25.02
N LEU A 470 8.63 -13.88 -25.66
CA LEU A 470 9.21 -13.74 -26.99
C LEU A 470 10.71 -13.48 -26.91
N LYS A 471 11.48 -14.15 -27.78
CA LYS A 471 12.91 -13.92 -27.97
C LYS A 471 13.27 -13.88 -29.45
N PHE A 472 14.39 -13.28 -29.79
CA PHE A 472 15.03 -13.55 -31.07
C PHE A 472 15.70 -14.92 -31.01
N ARG A 473 15.62 -15.65 -32.13
CA ARG A 473 16.28 -16.95 -32.23
C ARG A 473 17.81 -16.75 -32.22
N SER A 474 18.46 -17.37 -31.24
CA SER A 474 19.93 -17.37 -31.10
C SER A 474 20.55 -18.76 -31.30
N MET A 475 19.75 -19.77 -31.62
CA MET A 475 20.17 -21.15 -31.79
C MET A 475 19.66 -21.72 -33.12
N VAL A 476 20.29 -22.81 -33.59
CA VAL A 476 19.84 -23.55 -34.76
C VAL A 476 18.40 -24.04 -34.59
N VAL A 477 17.72 -24.26 -35.71
CA VAL A 477 16.37 -24.86 -35.69
C VAL A 477 16.46 -26.23 -35.02
N ASP A 478 15.47 -26.57 -34.19
CA ASP A 478 15.39 -27.85 -33.47
C ASP A 478 16.51 -28.11 -32.43
N ALA A 479 17.15 -27.04 -31.93
CA ALA A 479 18.20 -27.13 -30.91
C ALA A 479 17.80 -27.88 -29.61
N GLU A 480 16.51 -27.98 -29.29
CA GLU A 480 16.00 -28.68 -28.11
C GLU A 480 15.31 -30.03 -28.47
N ALA A 481 15.24 -30.42 -29.76
CA ALA A 481 14.43 -31.56 -30.21
C ALA A 481 14.89 -32.93 -29.67
N GLN A 482 16.19 -33.09 -29.37
CA GLN A 482 16.75 -34.34 -28.82
C GLN A 482 17.08 -34.24 -27.32
N SER A 483 17.32 -33.04 -26.79
CA SER A 483 17.82 -32.84 -25.42
C SER A 483 16.77 -32.33 -24.42
N GLY A 484 15.63 -31.80 -24.90
CA GLY A 484 14.73 -31.02 -24.05
C GLY A 484 15.37 -29.69 -23.60
N PRO A 485 14.76 -29.00 -22.59
CA PRO A 485 15.09 -27.64 -22.19
C PRO A 485 16.36 -27.57 -21.32
N VAL A 486 17.52 -27.90 -21.89
CA VAL A 486 18.81 -27.87 -21.20
C VAL A 486 19.44 -26.49 -21.33
N GLN A 487 19.94 -25.95 -20.21
CA GLN A 487 20.63 -24.66 -20.18
C GLN A 487 21.92 -24.72 -21.01
N ALA A 488 22.07 -23.78 -21.95
CA ALA A 488 23.25 -23.70 -22.81
C ALA A 488 24.50 -23.25 -22.04
N GLY A 489 25.63 -23.93 -22.29
CA GLY A 489 26.96 -23.55 -21.82
C GLY A 489 27.59 -22.40 -22.62
N GLU A 490 28.82 -22.00 -22.27
CA GLU A 490 29.54 -20.91 -22.97
C GLU A 490 29.88 -21.26 -24.43
N ASP A 491 30.28 -22.50 -24.72
CA ASP A 491 30.65 -22.97 -26.06
C ASP A 491 29.64 -23.99 -26.63
N ASP A 492 28.34 -23.69 -26.49
CA ASP A 492 27.29 -24.58 -26.97
C ASP A 492 27.22 -24.59 -28.53
N PRO A 493 27.42 -25.75 -29.20
CA PRO A 493 27.46 -25.84 -30.66
C PRO A 493 26.10 -25.51 -31.31
N ARG A 494 25.01 -25.48 -30.52
CA ARG A 494 23.68 -25.11 -31.00
C ARG A 494 23.51 -23.61 -31.21
N ILE A 495 24.44 -22.77 -30.73
CA ILE A 495 24.39 -21.31 -30.85
C ILE A 495 24.90 -20.86 -32.23
N THR A 496 24.11 -20.06 -32.93
CA THR A 496 24.48 -19.48 -34.26
C THR A 496 25.50 -18.35 -34.13
N ARG A 497 26.13 -17.91 -35.22
CA ARG A 497 27.14 -16.83 -35.14
C ARG A 497 26.49 -15.52 -34.72
N ILE A 498 25.33 -15.20 -35.30
CA ILE A 498 24.53 -14.05 -34.86
C ILE A 498 24.01 -14.29 -33.44
N GLY A 499 23.59 -15.51 -33.13
CA GLY A 499 23.15 -15.91 -31.80
C GLY A 499 24.17 -15.61 -30.70
N ARG A 500 25.47 -15.81 -30.97
CA ARG A 500 26.56 -15.47 -30.04
C ARG A 500 26.57 -13.97 -29.71
N VAL A 501 26.42 -13.12 -30.72
CA VAL A 501 26.34 -11.66 -30.54
C VAL A 501 25.08 -11.27 -29.77
N LEU A 502 23.93 -11.85 -30.13
CA LEU A 502 22.66 -11.56 -29.48
C LEU A 502 22.67 -11.94 -28.00
N ARG A 503 23.25 -13.10 -27.64
CA ARG A 503 23.34 -13.56 -26.24
C ARG A 503 24.36 -12.76 -25.43
N GLY A 504 25.53 -12.45 -26.00
CA GLY A 504 26.55 -11.64 -25.33
C GLY A 504 26.09 -10.20 -25.05
N THR A 505 25.16 -9.68 -25.85
CA THR A 505 24.54 -8.35 -25.68
C THR A 505 23.14 -8.39 -25.04
N ALA A 506 22.64 -9.58 -24.67
CA ALA A 506 21.25 -9.80 -24.24
C ALA A 506 20.17 -9.27 -25.20
N MET A 507 20.53 -8.99 -26.45
CA MET A 507 19.62 -8.54 -27.50
C MET A 507 18.64 -9.65 -27.91
N ASP A 508 18.94 -10.92 -27.60
CA ASP A 508 17.98 -12.02 -27.80
C ASP A 508 16.68 -11.83 -26.99
N GLU A 509 16.73 -11.08 -25.89
CA GLU A 509 15.57 -10.80 -25.01
C GLU A 509 14.83 -9.51 -25.37
N LEU A 510 15.31 -8.74 -26.35
CA LEU A 510 14.68 -7.49 -26.78
C LEU A 510 13.18 -7.64 -27.13
N PRO A 511 12.72 -8.76 -27.72
CA PRO A 511 11.30 -8.96 -27.98
C PRO A 511 10.40 -9.03 -26.74
N GLN A 512 10.96 -9.25 -25.54
CA GLN A 512 10.21 -9.22 -24.29
C GLN A 512 9.69 -7.82 -23.94
N LEU A 513 10.17 -6.75 -24.59
CA LEU A 513 9.55 -5.43 -24.50
C LEU A 513 8.07 -5.48 -24.91
N TRP A 514 7.71 -6.35 -25.86
CA TRP A 514 6.31 -6.60 -26.21
C TRP A 514 5.55 -7.25 -25.05
N ASN A 515 6.13 -8.26 -24.38
CA ASN A 515 5.53 -8.90 -23.21
C ASN A 515 5.33 -7.91 -22.04
N ILE A 516 6.24 -6.95 -21.87
CA ILE A 516 6.07 -5.85 -20.91
C ILE A 516 4.91 -4.96 -21.37
N PHE A 517 4.87 -4.56 -22.64
CA PHE A 517 3.82 -3.68 -23.16
C PHE A 517 2.41 -4.28 -23.01
N VAL A 518 2.21 -5.55 -23.35
CA VAL A 518 0.90 -6.23 -23.24
C VAL A 518 0.54 -6.64 -21.81
N GLY A 519 1.52 -6.69 -20.89
CA GLY A 519 1.29 -6.81 -19.45
C GLY A 519 1.54 -8.19 -18.85
N ASP A 520 2.15 -9.10 -19.61
CA ASP A 520 2.65 -10.40 -19.12
C ASP A 520 3.85 -10.23 -18.19
N MET A 521 4.70 -9.24 -18.50
CA MET A 521 5.95 -8.94 -17.79
C MET A 521 6.00 -7.49 -17.29
N SER A 522 7.05 -7.20 -16.51
CA SER A 522 7.47 -5.88 -16.03
C SER A 522 8.95 -5.67 -16.37
N PHE A 523 9.45 -4.44 -16.37
CA PHE A 523 10.89 -4.22 -16.51
C PHE A 523 11.66 -4.86 -15.36
N VAL A 524 11.14 -4.70 -14.14
CA VAL A 524 11.78 -5.18 -12.91
C VAL A 524 10.89 -6.17 -12.19
N GLY A 525 11.45 -7.31 -11.81
CA GLY A 525 10.77 -8.39 -11.11
C GLY A 525 11.64 -9.66 -11.05
N PRO A 526 11.21 -10.70 -10.32
CA PRO A 526 11.85 -12.00 -10.39
C PRO A 526 11.86 -12.52 -11.84
N ARG A 527 12.98 -13.09 -12.28
CA ARG A 527 13.09 -13.62 -13.65
C ARG A 527 12.11 -14.79 -13.84
N PRO A 528 11.34 -14.81 -14.95
CA PRO A 528 10.35 -15.86 -15.20
C PRO A 528 11.04 -17.20 -15.46
N LEU A 529 10.53 -18.28 -14.87
CA LEU A 529 11.05 -19.64 -15.02
C LEU A 529 10.23 -20.45 -16.01
N ARG A 530 10.82 -21.49 -16.61
CA ARG A 530 10.05 -22.41 -17.44
C ARG A 530 9.21 -23.33 -16.53
N PRO A 531 7.99 -23.71 -16.93
CA PRO A 531 7.25 -24.77 -16.26
C PRO A 531 8.07 -26.07 -16.22
N GLY A 532 8.13 -26.74 -15.07
CA GLY A 532 8.85 -28.01 -14.93
C GLY A 532 10.38 -27.93 -15.00
N GLU A 533 10.97 -26.73 -14.89
CA GLU A 533 12.42 -26.55 -14.85
C GLU A 533 13.03 -27.26 -13.61
N VAL A 534 14.18 -27.93 -13.80
CA VAL A 534 14.91 -28.68 -12.76
C VAL A 534 16.31 -28.10 -12.57
N GLU A 535 16.81 -28.10 -11.33
CA GLU A 535 18.19 -27.74 -10.99
C GLU A 535 18.98 -28.99 -10.61
N ALA A 536 20.17 -29.15 -11.21
CA ALA A 536 21.14 -30.15 -10.80
C ALA A 536 21.97 -29.59 -9.64
N ARG A 537 21.91 -30.22 -8.47
CA ARG A 537 22.73 -29.85 -7.31
C ARG A 537 24.12 -30.48 -7.39
N GLY A 538 25.08 -29.87 -6.71
CA GLY A 538 26.48 -30.35 -6.64
C GLY A 538 26.65 -31.74 -5.99
N ASP A 539 25.60 -32.30 -5.40
CA ASP A 539 25.53 -33.68 -4.87
C ASP A 539 24.98 -34.70 -5.88
N GLY A 540 24.72 -34.29 -7.13
CA GLY A 540 24.21 -35.14 -8.20
C GLY A 540 22.69 -35.32 -8.22
N ARG A 541 21.94 -34.66 -7.32
CA ARG A 541 20.47 -34.74 -7.28
C ARG A 541 19.82 -33.67 -8.17
N PHE A 542 18.75 -34.06 -8.86
CA PHE A 542 17.88 -33.13 -9.58
C PHE A 542 16.70 -32.75 -8.70
N VAL A 543 16.47 -31.44 -8.53
CA VAL A 543 15.34 -30.91 -7.76
C VAL A 543 14.48 -30.05 -8.66
N ARG A 544 13.17 -30.26 -8.65
CA ARG A 544 12.25 -29.40 -9.40
C ARG A 544 12.19 -28.02 -8.75
N LEU A 545 12.21 -26.96 -9.55
CA LEU A 545 12.26 -25.60 -9.02
C LEU A 545 11.02 -25.23 -8.20
N ASP A 546 9.87 -25.84 -8.48
CA ASP A 546 8.60 -25.66 -7.75
C ASP A 546 8.62 -26.23 -6.33
N GLU A 547 9.53 -27.18 -6.04
CA GLU A 547 9.74 -27.74 -4.70
C GLU A 547 10.67 -26.88 -3.82
N ILE A 548 11.36 -25.89 -4.41
CA ILE A 548 12.33 -25.06 -3.69
C ILE A 548 11.59 -23.95 -2.92
N PRO A 549 11.83 -23.79 -1.60
CA PRO A 549 11.20 -22.76 -0.80
C PRO A 549 11.36 -21.35 -1.38
N GLY A 550 10.23 -20.66 -1.55
CA GLY A 550 10.18 -19.32 -2.13
C GLY A 550 9.86 -19.27 -3.62
N TYR A 551 9.65 -20.42 -4.30
CA TYR A 551 9.18 -20.46 -5.68
C TYR A 551 7.85 -19.72 -5.87
N GLU A 552 6.81 -20.08 -5.11
CA GLU A 552 5.46 -19.50 -5.24
C GLU A 552 5.43 -18.00 -4.94
N ALA A 553 6.21 -17.56 -3.95
CA ALA A 553 6.26 -16.15 -3.55
C ALA A 553 6.67 -15.22 -4.71
N ARG A 554 7.49 -15.73 -5.64
CA ARG A 554 7.98 -14.96 -6.81
C ARG A 554 6.87 -14.63 -7.80
N HIS A 555 5.79 -15.42 -7.82
CA HIS A 555 4.63 -15.19 -8.67
C HIS A 555 3.64 -14.18 -8.09
N SER A 556 3.92 -13.61 -6.91
CA SER A 556 3.09 -12.54 -6.32
C SER A 556 3.20 -11.20 -7.04
N VAL A 557 4.16 -11.06 -7.95
CA VAL A 557 4.37 -9.88 -8.81
C VAL A 557 4.57 -10.30 -10.26
N ARG A 558 4.44 -9.36 -11.21
CA ARG A 558 4.81 -9.63 -12.60
C ARG A 558 6.30 -9.99 -12.68
N PRO A 559 6.67 -11.01 -13.46
CA PRO A 559 8.07 -11.34 -13.68
C PRO A 559 8.79 -10.19 -14.39
N GLY A 560 10.08 -10.07 -14.12
CA GLY A 560 10.93 -9.01 -14.64
C GLY A 560 11.75 -9.46 -15.86
N LEU A 561 11.98 -8.52 -16.79
CA LEU A 561 13.09 -8.64 -17.75
C LEU A 561 14.43 -8.58 -17.02
N THR A 562 14.54 -7.68 -16.04
CA THR A 562 15.63 -7.60 -15.07
C THR A 562 15.12 -7.77 -13.65
N GLY A 563 16.02 -8.05 -12.71
CA GLY A 563 15.67 -8.30 -11.31
C GLY A 563 16.89 -8.22 -10.41
N ILE A 564 16.65 -8.09 -9.10
CA ILE A 564 17.72 -7.98 -8.09
C ILE A 564 18.74 -9.12 -8.21
N THR A 565 18.27 -10.34 -8.49
CA THR A 565 19.12 -11.51 -8.69
C THR A 565 19.97 -11.37 -9.95
N GLN A 566 19.42 -10.88 -11.06
CA GLN A 566 20.19 -10.67 -12.30
C GLN A 566 21.26 -9.58 -12.13
N VAL A 567 21.00 -8.57 -11.29
CA VAL A 567 21.91 -7.45 -11.08
C VAL A 567 23.02 -7.80 -10.08
N TYR A 568 22.69 -8.46 -8.96
CA TYR A 568 23.58 -8.63 -7.80
C TYR A 568 24.09 -10.05 -7.55
N ALA A 569 23.55 -11.08 -8.21
CA ALA A 569 24.02 -12.46 -8.02
C ALA A 569 24.84 -12.96 -9.21
N ALA A 570 25.83 -13.80 -8.91
CA ALA A 570 26.54 -14.55 -9.93
C ALA A 570 25.60 -15.57 -10.63
N ARG A 571 25.91 -15.88 -11.88
CA ARG A 571 25.02 -16.67 -12.75
C ARG A 571 24.83 -18.10 -12.25
N ASP A 572 25.85 -18.66 -11.61
CA ASP A 572 26.01 -20.04 -11.16
C ASP A 572 25.52 -20.30 -9.73
N ILE A 573 25.08 -19.29 -8.98
CA ILE A 573 24.59 -19.54 -7.63
C ILE A 573 23.30 -20.39 -7.64
N ASP A 574 23.19 -21.25 -6.63
CA ASP A 574 22.04 -22.13 -6.37
C ASP A 574 20.70 -21.38 -6.33
N ARG A 575 19.64 -22.00 -6.84
CA ARG A 575 18.32 -21.36 -7.01
C ARG A 575 17.68 -20.99 -5.68
N ALA A 576 17.93 -21.72 -4.60
CA ALA A 576 17.42 -21.32 -3.29
C ALA A 576 17.99 -19.96 -2.87
N ARG A 577 19.27 -19.69 -3.19
CA ARG A 577 19.87 -18.37 -2.93
C ARG A 577 19.27 -17.27 -3.81
N LYS A 578 19.03 -17.56 -5.10
CA LYS A 578 18.34 -16.66 -6.02
C LYS A 578 16.94 -16.32 -5.53
N PHE A 579 16.18 -17.30 -5.04
CA PHE A 579 14.83 -17.09 -4.53
C PHE A 579 14.82 -16.24 -3.25
N ARG A 580 15.85 -16.36 -2.38
CA ARG A 580 16.02 -15.45 -1.24
C ARG A 580 16.25 -14.00 -1.67
N LEU A 581 17.04 -13.78 -2.71
CA LEU A 581 17.23 -12.43 -3.29
C LEU A 581 15.94 -11.93 -3.93
N ASP A 582 15.22 -12.75 -4.68
CA ASP A 582 13.94 -12.37 -5.24
C ASP A 582 12.91 -12.00 -4.15
N ARG A 583 12.93 -12.69 -3.00
CA ARG A 583 12.14 -12.27 -1.81
C ARG A 583 12.57 -10.91 -1.26
N LEU A 584 13.86 -10.58 -1.29
CA LEU A 584 14.35 -9.25 -0.91
C LEU A 584 13.81 -8.18 -1.87
N TYR A 585 13.71 -8.48 -3.17
CA TYR A 585 13.03 -7.60 -4.12
C TYR A 585 11.56 -7.42 -3.76
N LEU A 586 10.82 -8.50 -3.48
CA LEU A 586 9.41 -8.41 -3.10
C LEU A 586 9.18 -7.50 -1.88
N LYS A 587 10.14 -7.46 -0.94
CA LYS A 587 10.13 -6.61 0.25
C LYS A 587 10.48 -5.14 -0.04
N ARG A 588 11.43 -4.89 -0.94
CA ARG A 588 12.00 -3.55 -1.20
C ARG A 588 11.48 -2.89 -2.48
N ALA A 589 10.59 -3.55 -3.22
CA ALA A 589 10.10 -3.07 -4.50
C ALA A 589 9.48 -1.67 -4.36
N GLY A 590 9.95 -0.74 -5.19
CA GLY A 590 9.51 0.64 -5.22
C GLY A 590 10.09 1.35 -6.43
N PHE A 591 9.52 2.50 -6.82
CA PHE A 591 9.86 3.19 -8.07
C PHE A 591 11.38 3.45 -8.22
N TRP A 592 12.01 4.07 -7.21
CA TRP A 592 13.44 4.38 -7.25
C TRP A 592 14.32 3.14 -7.24
N PHE A 593 13.89 2.08 -6.55
CA PHE A 593 14.62 0.82 -6.53
C PHE A 593 14.54 0.13 -7.89
N ASP A 594 13.37 0.14 -8.53
CA ASP A 594 13.17 -0.35 -9.88
C ASP A 594 14.01 0.45 -10.89
N LEU A 595 13.98 1.79 -10.83
CA LEU A 595 14.78 2.64 -11.71
C LEU A 595 16.29 2.34 -11.55
N ARG A 596 16.77 2.18 -10.32
CA ARG A 596 18.16 1.78 -10.06
C ARG A 596 18.49 0.44 -10.70
N LEU A 597 17.63 -0.56 -10.55
CA LEU A 597 17.84 -1.88 -11.16
C LEU A 597 17.83 -1.82 -12.69
N ILE A 598 16.96 -1.01 -13.29
CA ILE A 598 16.91 -0.76 -14.74
C ILE A 598 18.22 -0.13 -15.22
N LEU A 599 18.66 0.97 -14.59
CA LEU A 599 19.88 1.68 -14.97
C LEU A 599 21.12 0.78 -14.83
N MET A 600 21.19 0.00 -13.74
CA MET A 600 22.24 -1.01 -13.59
C MET A 600 22.17 -2.05 -14.70
N SER A 601 20.99 -2.62 -14.97
CA SER A 601 20.80 -3.60 -16.05
C SER A 601 21.28 -3.07 -17.41
N PHE A 602 20.92 -1.84 -17.78
CA PHE A 602 21.38 -1.20 -19.01
C PHE A 602 22.90 -1.01 -19.04
N TRP A 603 23.50 -0.56 -17.94
CA TRP A 603 24.94 -0.38 -17.84
C TRP A 603 25.71 -1.70 -17.98
N ILE A 604 25.15 -2.79 -17.46
CA ILE A 604 25.72 -4.14 -17.59
C ILE A 604 25.65 -4.61 -19.05
N THR A 605 24.50 -4.43 -19.68
CA THR A 605 24.30 -4.74 -21.10
C THR A 605 25.26 -3.96 -21.99
N ALA A 606 25.43 -2.66 -21.76
CA ALA A 606 26.31 -1.80 -22.54
C ALA A 606 27.79 -2.23 -22.47
N ARG A 607 28.20 -2.93 -21.41
CA ARG A 607 29.56 -3.45 -21.24
C ARG A 607 29.75 -4.90 -21.72
N GLY A 608 28.70 -5.54 -22.23
CA GLY A 608 28.73 -6.96 -22.62
C GLY A 608 29.07 -7.90 -21.45
N GLY A 609 28.83 -7.45 -20.21
CA GLY A 609 29.31 -8.10 -18.99
C GLY A 609 28.37 -9.16 -18.42
N TRP A 610 27.47 -9.72 -19.23
CA TRP A 610 26.51 -10.74 -18.76
C TRP A 610 27.13 -12.15 -18.66
N GLU A 611 28.19 -12.42 -19.44
CA GLU A 611 28.84 -13.75 -19.47
C GLU A 611 30.05 -13.85 -18.51
N ARG A 612 30.82 -12.77 -18.31
CA ARG A 612 32.06 -12.77 -17.50
C ARG A 612 31.91 -12.03 -16.17
N ARG A 613 31.28 -12.64 -15.16
CA ARG A 613 31.11 -12.03 -13.82
C ARG A 613 31.70 -12.88 -12.71
N ASP A 614 33.02 -12.78 -12.58
CA ASP A 614 33.72 -13.16 -11.35
C ASP A 614 33.85 -11.93 -10.46
N ARG A 615 32.99 -11.85 -9.44
CA ARG A 615 32.99 -10.91 -8.29
C ARG A 615 32.65 -9.44 -8.58
N VAL A 616 31.57 -8.96 -7.96
CA VAL A 616 31.36 -7.56 -7.52
C VAL A 616 30.93 -7.60 -6.07
#